data_AF-A0A820LZ55-F1
#
_entry.id   AF-A0A820LZ55-F1
#
_cell.length_a   1.000
_cell.length_b   1.000
_cell.length_c   1.000
_cell.angle_alpha   90.00
_cell.angle_beta   90.00
_cell.angle_gamma   90.00
#
_symmetry.space_group_name_H-M   'P 1'
#
loop_
_entity.id
_entity.type
_entity.pdbx_description
1 polymer ?
#
loop_
_entity_poly.entity_id
_entity_poly.type
_entity_poly.pdbx_seq_one_letter_code
_entity_poly.pdbx_strand_id
1 'polypeptide(L)'
;MCAAPGGKASYIGALMRNSGILVANDANKDRARAIIANTHRLGLTNIIVTNLDGRQFSEHMGGFDRCLVDAPCSGTGVIAKDPAVKSSKDDKDIQRCFTAQRQLLLN
;
A
#
# COMPACT_ATOMS: atom_id res chain seq x y z
N MET A 1 3.36 -2.54 -2.22
CA MET A 1 4.26 -1.55 -1.58
C MET A 1 3.63 -0.87 -0.36
N CYS A 2 2.40 -0.38 -0.43
CA CYS A 2 1.67 0.20 0.71
C CYS A 2 0.23 -0.34 0.73
N ALA A 3 0.06 -1.59 1.15
CA ALA A 3 -1.18 -2.34 0.96
C ALA A 3 -2.19 -2.16 2.11
N ALA A 4 -1.78 -1.67 3.28
CA ALA A 4 -2.68 -1.59 4.41
C ALA A 4 -3.77 -0.50 4.21
N PRO A 5 -5.01 -0.72 4.68
CA PRO A 5 -5.49 -1.82 5.53
C PRO A 5 -5.84 -3.13 4.79
N GLY A 6 -5.55 -3.23 3.49
CA GLY A 6 -5.73 -4.47 2.70
C GLY A 6 -6.83 -4.40 1.65
N GLY A 7 -7.68 -3.36 1.64
CA GLY A 7 -8.87 -3.33 0.75
C GLY A 7 -8.56 -3.52 -0.74
N LYS A 8 -7.56 -2.81 -1.28
CA LYS A 8 -7.13 -2.97 -2.69
C LYS A 8 -6.50 -4.34 -2.93
N ALA A 9 -5.65 -4.80 -2.01
CA ALA A 9 -5.02 -6.12 -2.10
C ALA A 9 -6.05 -7.25 -2.08
N SER A 10 -7.04 -7.18 -1.19
CA SER A 10 -8.11 -8.15 -1.11
C SER A 10 -8.99 -8.16 -2.36
N TYR A 11 -9.27 -6.98 -2.93
CA TYR A 11 -9.99 -6.88 -4.20
C TYR A 11 -9.23 -7.53 -5.36
N ILE A 12 -7.92 -7.28 -5.46
CA ILE A 12 -7.06 -7.93 -6.45
C ILE A 12 -7.03 -9.45 -6.22
N GLY A 13 -6.85 -9.93 -4.99
CA GLY A 13 -6.87 -11.35 -4.67
C GLY A 13 -8.19 -12.04 -5.07
N ALA A 14 -9.32 -11.36 -4.86
CA ALA A 14 -10.63 -11.83 -5.30
C ALA A 14 -10.75 -11.91 -6.83
N LEU A 15 -10.26 -10.89 -7.56
CA LEU A 15 -10.23 -10.90 -9.02
C LEU A 15 -9.33 -12.02 -9.58
N MET A 16 -8.24 -12.33 -8.88
CA MET A 16 -7.34 -13.44 -9.20
C MET A 16 -7.94 -14.81 -8.87
N ARG A 17 -9.09 -14.88 -8.19
CA ARG A 17 -9.78 -16.14 -7.81
C ARG A 17 -8.84 -17.13 -7.11
N ASN A 18 -8.03 -16.65 -6.17
CA ASN A 18 -7.03 -17.45 -5.46
C ASN A 18 -5.99 -18.16 -6.36
N SER A 19 -5.78 -17.68 -7.59
CA SER A 19 -4.73 -18.18 -8.50
C SER A 19 -3.51 -17.24 -8.53
N GLY A 20 -2.35 -17.76 -8.92
CA GLY A 20 -1.10 -17.01 -8.94
C GLY A 20 -0.61 -16.62 -7.55
N ILE A 21 0.20 -15.56 -7.47
CA ILE A 21 0.75 -15.03 -6.21
C ILE A 21 0.53 -13.52 -6.18
N LEU A 22 -0.05 -13.03 -5.09
CA LEU A 22 -0.17 -11.61 -4.80
C LEU A 22 0.68 -11.26 -3.59
N VAL A 23 1.58 -10.27 -3.73
CA VAL A 23 2.40 -9.79 -2.62
C VAL A 23 1.85 -8.47 -2.09
N ALA A 24 1.42 -8.46 -0.83
CA ALA A 24 0.86 -7.30 -0.14
C ALA A 24 1.85 -6.79 0.93
N ASN A 25 2.60 -5.75 0.58
CA ASN A 25 3.57 -5.11 1.48
C ASN A 25 3.02 -3.86 2.17
N ASP A 26 3.34 -3.65 3.45
CA ASP A 26 3.25 -2.34 4.11
C ASP A 26 4.43 -2.15 5.08
N ALA A 27 5.08 -0.98 5.05
CA ALA A 27 6.24 -0.71 5.91
C ALA A 27 5.86 -0.60 7.41
N ASN A 28 4.59 -0.32 7.74
CA ASN A 28 4.14 -0.26 9.12
C ASN A 28 3.62 -1.64 9.58
N LYS A 29 4.30 -2.22 10.56
CA LYS A 29 4.01 -3.57 11.08
C LYS A 29 2.62 -3.70 11.69
N ASP A 30 2.14 -2.67 12.37
CA ASP A 30 0.81 -2.71 12.99
C ASP A 30 -0.29 -2.62 11.93
N ARG A 31 -0.07 -1.79 10.89
CA ARG A 31 -0.99 -1.71 9.74
C ARG A 31 -1.00 -2.99 8.92
N ALA A 32 0.12 -3.71 8.83
CA ALA A 32 0.18 -5.01 8.15
C ALA A 32 -0.72 -6.08 8.80
N ARG A 33 -0.96 -6.01 10.12
CA ARG A 33 -1.89 -6.92 10.82
C ARG A 33 -3.31 -6.81 10.27
N ALA A 34 -3.74 -5.62 9.86
CA ALA A 34 -5.06 -5.42 9.25
C ALA A 34 -5.17 -6.13 7.89
N ILE A 35 -4.08 -6.18 7.12
CA ILE A 35 -4.02 -6.94 5.86
C ILE A 35 -4.23 -8.43 6.16
N ILE A 36 -3.47 -8.98 7.11
CA ILE A 36 -3.58 -10.39 7.51
C ILE A 36 -5.01 -10.73 7.92
N ALA A 37 -5.60 -9.93 8.82
CA ALA A 37 -6.96 -10.13 9.30
C ALA A 37 -7.99 -10.10 8.15
N ASN A 38 -7.88 -9.14 7.22
CA ASN A 38 -8.79 -9.03 6.09
C ASN A 38 -8.62 -10.17 5.08
N THR A 39 -7.38 -10.57 4.78
CA THR A 39 -7.06 -11.71 3.91
C THR A 39 -7.68 -13.00 4.45
N HIS A 40 -7.49 -13.29 5.74
CA HIS A 40 -8.10 -14.47 6.37
C HIS A 40 -9.62 -14.40 6.40
N ARG A 41 -10.19 -13.26 6.78
CA ARG A 41 -11.66 -13.07 6.84
C ARG A 41 -12.33 -13.27 5.48
N LEU A 42 -11.63 -12.97 4.39
CA LEU A 42 -12.14 -13.09 3.02
C LEU A 42 -11.77 -14.42 2.35
N GLY A 43 -11.07 -15.33 3.03
CA GLY A 43 -10.68 -16.64 2.47
C GLY A 43 -9.69 -16.57 1.32
N LEU A 44 -8.84 -15.53 1.30
CA LEU A 44 -7.83 -15.34 0.26
C LEU A 44 -6.58 -16.14 0.60
N THR A 45 -6.19 -17.06 -0.28
CA THR A 45 -5.10 -18.02 -0.02
C THR A 45 -3.84 -17.76 -0.83
N ASN A 46 -3.92 -16.90 -1.85
CA ASN A 46 -2.82 -16.57 -2.76
C ASN A 46 -2.05 -15.29 -2.38
N ILE A 47 -2.21 -14.79 -1.14
CA ILE A 47 -1.62 -13.51 -0.70
C ILE A 47 -0.47 -13.75 0.27
N ILE A 48 0.71 -13.22 -0.06
CA ILE A 48 1.88 -13.13 0.82
C ILE A 48 1.91 -11.72 1.42
N VAL A 49 1.84 -11.62 2.75
CA VAL A 49 1.95 -10.33 3.45
C VAL A 49 3.40 -10.11 3.88
N THR A 50 3.96 -8.97 3.49
CA THR A 50 5.33 -8.57 3.85
C THR A 50 5.37 -7.23 4.57
N ASN A 51 6.43 -7.04 5.37
CA ASN A 51 6.72 -5.80 6.05
C ASN A 51 8.14 -5.38 5.70
N LEU A 52 8.28 -4.65 4.59
CA LEU A 52 9.53 -4.12 4.08
C LEU A 52 9.35 -2.66 3.72
N ASP A 53 10.46 -1.92 3.67
CA ASP A 53 10.48 -0.63 3.00
C ASP A 53 10.24 -0.86 1.51
N GLY A 54 9.20 -0.20 0.97
CA GLY A 54 8.87 -0.29 -0.46
C GLY A 54 10.01 0.18 -1.36
N ARG A 55 10.94 0.99 -0.83
CA ARG A 55 12.15 1.46 -1.52
C ARG A 55 13.25 0.43 -1.67
N GLN A 56 13.17 -0.65 -0.90
CA GLN A 56 14.14 -1.75 -0.96
C GLN A 56 13.51 -2.99 -1.57
N PHE A 57 12.30 -2.86 -2.12
CA PHE A 57 11.53 -4.02 -2.54
C PHE A 57 12.19 -4.72 -3.71
N SER A 58 12.73 -3.98 -4.70
CA SER A 58 13.42 -4.55 -5.86
C SER A 58 14.72 -5.29 -5.50
N GLU A 59 15.39 -4.90 -4.40
CA GLU A 59 16.59 -5.59 -3.89
C GLU A 59 16.25 -6.95 -3.26
N HIS A 60 15.10 -7.05 -2.60
CA HIS A 60 14.69 -8.25 -1.85
C HIS A 60 13.77 -9.17 -2.65
N MET A 61 12.96 -8.60 -3.55
CA MET A 61 12.01 -9.31 -4.41
C MET A 61 11.81 -8.57 -5.74
N GLY A 62 12.16 -9.22 -6.84
CA GLY A 62 11.89 -8.77 -8.21
C GLY A 62 10.96 -9.73 -8.96
N GLY A 63 10.71 -9.42 -10.24
CA GLY A 63 10.01 -10.35 -11.14
C GLY A 63 8.48 -10.32 -11.07
N PHE A 64 7.89 -9.17 -10.76
CA PHE A 64 6.43 -9.01 -10.80
C PHE A 64 5.94 -8.73 -12.22
N ASP A 65 4.90 -9.45 -12.66
CA ASP A 65 4.23 -9.16 -13.95
C ASP A 65 3.57 -7.78 -13.94
N ARG A 66 3.04 -7.37 -12.78
CA ARG A 66 2.34 -6.10 -12.56
C ARG A 66 2.51 -5.63 -11.12
N CYS A 67 2.58 -4.32 -10.94
CA CYS A 67 2.67 -3.67 -9.64
C CYS A 67 1.57 -2.62 -9.47
N LEU A 68 0.93 -2.61 -8.30
CA LEU A 68 0.08 -1.50 -7.86
C LEU A 68 0.77 -0.73 -6.73
N VAL A 69 1.04 0.55 -6.96
CA VAL A 69 1.65 1.45 -5.98
C VAL A 69 0.60 2.43 -5.48
N ASP A 70 -0.03 2.10 -4.36
CA ASP A 70 -0.92 2.99 -3.62
C ASP A 70 -0.10 3.87 -2.65
N ALA A 71 0.69 4.78 -3.21
CA ALA A 71 1.67 5.53 -2.43
C ALA A 71 1.01 6.49 -1.41
N PRO A 72 1.64 6.71 -0.23
CA PRO A 72 1.15 7.71 0.70
C PRO A 72 1.12 9.09 0.03
N CYS A 73 -0.02 9.77 0.11
CA CYS A 73 -0.22 11.09 -0.45
C CYS A 73 -0.49 12.12 0.64
N SER A 74 -0.52 13.39 0.26
CA SER A 74 -0.83 14.50 1.17
C SER A 74 -2.23 14.40 1.78
N GLY A 75 -3.13 13.59 1.21
CA GLY A 75 -4.50 13.40 1.69
C GLY A 75 -5.43 14.55 1.38
N THR A 76 -5.02 15.54 0.58
CA THR A 76 -5.85 16.72 0.25
C THR A 76 -7.19 16.37 -0.42
N GLY A 77 -7.27 15.21 -1.08
CA GLY A 77 -8.52 14.70 -1.65
C GLY A 77 -9.56 14.20 -0.62
N VAL A 78 -9.19 14.05 0.66
CA VAL A 78 -10.11 13.55 1.70
C VAL A 78 -10.69 14.64 2.61
N ILE A 79 -10.56 15.92 2.24
CA ILE A 79 -11.07 17.06 3.04
C ILE A 79 -12.57 16.92 3.38
N ALA A 80 -13.36 16.37 2.46
CA ALA A 80 -14.79 16.13 2.71
C ALA A 80 -15.05 15.12 3.85
N LYS A 81 -14.11 14.19 4.08
CA LYS A 81 -14.18 13.19 5.13
C LYS A 81 -13.47 13.65 6.41
N ASP A 82 -12.37 14.39 6.27
CA ASP A 82 -11.60 14.97 7.36
C ASP A 82 -11.29 16.45 7.08
N PRO A 83 -12.14 17.38 7.57
CA PRO A 83 -11.95 18.81 7.35
C PRO A 83 -10.64 19.37 7.91
N ALA A 84 -10.02 18.72 8.91
CA ALA A 84 -8.77 19.18 9.51
C ALA A 84 -7.60 19.13 8.53
N VAL A 85 -7.68 18.29 7.48
CA VAL A 85 -6.69 18.23 6.40
C VAL A 85 -6.52 19.59 5.71
N LYS A 86 -7.59 20.39 5.61
CA LYS A 86 -7.56 21.71 4.96
C LYS A 86 -6.59 22.67 5.65
N SER A 87 -6.45 22.58 6.97
CA SER A 87 -5.62 23.48 7.77
C SER A 87 -4.31 22.86 8.26
N SER A 88 -4.20 21.54 8.27
CA SER A 88 -3.04 20.82 8.83
C SER A 88 -1.93 20.53 7.83
N LYS A 89 -2.16 20.72 6.52
CA LYS A 89 -1.18 20.44 5.46
C LYS A 89 -0.57 21.72 4.93
N ASP A 90 0.75 21.72 4.81
CA ASP A 90 1.52 22.81 4.22
C ASP A 90 2.30 22.34 2.97
N ASP A 91 2.97 23.28 2.31
CA ASP A 91 3.77 22.99 1.12
C ASP A 91 4.92 22.01 1.41
N LYS A 92 5.45 21.99 2.64
CA LYS A 92 6.53 21.08 3.04
C LYS A 92 6.02 19.64 3.10
N ASP A 93 4.82 19.42 3.60
CA ASP A 93 4.18 18.11 3.60
C ASP A 93 3.92 17.61 2.18
N ILE A 94 3.48 18.50 1.28
CA ILE A 94 3.30 18.16 -0.14
C ILE A 94 4.64 17.72 -0.75
N GLN A 95 5.72 18.48 -0.53
CA GLN A 95 7.05 18.14 -1.05
C GLN A 95 7.62 16.84 -0.48
N ARG A 96 7.38 16.57 0.82
CA ARG A 96 7.76 15.29 1.45
C ARG A 96 7.04 14.12 0.81
N CYS A 97 5.72 14.22 0.61
CA CYS A 97 4.94 13.20 -0.08
C CYS A 97 5.43 13.00 -1.52
N PHE A 98 5.63 14.07 -2.28
CA PHE A 98 6.15 14.01 -3.64
C PHE A 98 7.49 13.25 -3.71
N THR A 99 8.42 13.58 -2.82
CA THR A 99 9.74 12.94 -2.78
C THR A 99 9.63 11.46 -2.47
N ALA A 100 8.83 11.09 -1.45
CA ALA A 100 8.62 9.68 -1.08
C ALA A 100 7.93 8.89 -2.21
N GLN A 101 6.92 9.46 -2.85
CA GLN A 101 6.21 8.83 -3.97
C GLN A 101 7.15 8.61 -5.16
N ARG A 102 7.97 9.60 -5.50
CA ARG A 102 8.95 9.49 -6.58
C ARG A 102 9.99 8.41 -6.29
N GLN A 103 10.47 8.31 -5.04
CA GLN A 103 11.36 7.22 -4.64
C GLN A 103 10.69 5.85 -4.80
N LEU A 104 9.40 5.73 -4.47
CA LEU A 104 8.67 4.46 -4.64
C LEU A 104 8.50 4.06 -6.10
N LEU A 105 8.27 5.03 -6.99
CA LEU A 105 8.08 4.80 -8.44
C LEU A 105 9.36 4.50 -9.20
N LEU A 106 10.51 4.97 -8.72
CA LEU A 106 11.81 4.79 -9.37
C LEU A 106 12.59 3.56 -8.87
N ASN A 107 11.97 2.70 -8.05
CA ASN A 107 12.58 1.43 -7.62
C ASN A 107 12.57 0.34 -8.68
#